data_AF-A0A5N7RV95-F1
#
_entry.id   AF-A0A5N7RV95-F1
#
_cell.length_a   1.000
_cell.length_b   1.000
_cell.length_c   1.000
_cell.angle_alpha   90.00
_cell.angle_beta   90.00
_cell.angle_gamma   90.00
#
_symmetry.space_group_name_H-M   'P 1'
#
loop_
_entity.id
_entity.type
_entity.pdbx_description
1 polymer ?
#
loop_
_entity_poly.entity_id
_entity_poly.type
_entity_poly.pdbx_seq_one_letter_code
_entity_poly.pdbx_strand_id
1 'polypeptide(L)'
;MRWASMQRISLTMTSNSDYLSRLLQRLSAFRGDAGLTPAEVEQRLILGPGWITAIEAGTIHPSLDVIASMLSVYGRSLSDLAEGATGSVPHINRSISAQAAGNDLDIQFAYAAHDAVYRLLNATTDQFTEVVLSLRNGLAQLSSQNVSDEQEKAIKTESVASAFLKAVEQWPGANPSDLWWFVVYRAYCDQYNHPSEHSRLDFTQSWKRTGGWALERILERHYGPALAAHGINLVIADGERKVRLLRSVNVGHRLEADKMDVLLTVGTGAGEQLIGVVHVKASFAERRTDDVPMSQALVAAGYISPLWTMDCKSTPSSRPTNRGELGAVFDGRGSDQRSAKRKDIEDDGFFSACFSYNKNTAPTPEGYQARARVHVCDFSTPDDAFTDFIVTERQRVKATLGI
;
A
#
# COMPACT_ATOMS: atom_id res chain seq x y z
N MET A 1 24.99 -0.08 -13.64
CA MET A 1 23.69 0.36 -13.07
C MET A 1 22.83 0.91 -14.18
N ARG A 2 21.85 0.15 -14.67
CA ARG A 2 20.88 0.61 -15.68
C ARG A 2 19.65 1.11 -14.93
N TRP A 3 19.45 2.43 -14.92
CA TRP A 3 18.17 3.02 -14.53
C TRP A 3 17.17 2.69 -15.66
N ALA A 4 16.26 1.76 -15.38
CA ALA A 4 15.11 1.55 -16.24
C ALA A 4 14.19 2.76 -16.08
N SER A 5 14.18 3.61 -17.12
CA SER A 5 13.11 4.55 -17.40
C SER A 5 11.79 3.78 -17.46
N MET A 6 11.05 3.75 -16.36
CA MET A 6 9.64 3.35 -16.37
C MET A 6 8.85 4.49 -17.02
N GLN A 7 8.75 4.44 -18.35
CA GLN A 7 7.69 5.16 -19.04
C GLN A 7 6.35 4.68 -18.45
N ARG A 8 5.58 5.62 -17.91
CA ARG A 8 4.20 5.36 -17.45
C ARG A 8 3.37 5.03 -18.68
N ILE A 9 3.22 3.74 -18.99
CA ILE A 9 2.14 3.28 -19.86
C ILE A 9 0.88 3.36 -19.01
N SER A 10 0.02 4.33 -19.30
CA SER A 10 -1.32 4.42 -18.75
C SER A 10 -2.17 3.32 -19.40
N LEU A 11 -2.02 2.08 -18.93
CA LEU A 11 -2.92 0.99 -19.28
C LEU A 11 -4.26 1.30 -18.62
N THR A 12 -5.22 1.57 -19.48
CA THR A 12 -6.54 2.02 -19.09
C THR A 12 -7.47 0.84 -19.27
N MET A 13 -8.08 0.43 -18.16
CA MET A 13 -9.06 -0.65 -18.15
C MET A 13 -10.38 -0.11 -18.68
N THR A 14 -10.77 -0.56 -19.86
CA THR A 14 -12.17 -0.67 -20.27
C THR A 14 -12.26 -1.33 -21.64
N SER A 15 -13.29 -2.16 -21.84
CA SER A 15 -13.89 -2.26 -23.17
C SER A 15 -14.31 -0.85 -23.59
N ASN A 16 -13.68 -0.29 -24.61
CA ASN A 16 -14.06 1.01 -25.14
C ASN A 16 -15.57 1.05 -25.36
N SER A 17 -16.25 2.10 -24.88
CA SER A 17 -17.66 2.26 -25.22
C SER A 17 -17.80 2.26 -26.75
N ASP A 18 -18.92 1.76 -27.27
CA ASP A 18 -19.16 1.76 -28.71
C ASP A 18 -18.98 3.16 -29.32
N TYR A 19 -19.31 4.18 -28.52
CA TYR A 19 -19.08 5.58 -28.86
C TYR A 19 -17.58 5.88 -29.06
N LEU A 20 -16.73 5.58 -28.08
CA LEU A 20 -15.29 5.85 -28.18
C LEU A 20 -14.63 5.02 -29.29
N SER A 21 -15.00 3.75 -29.43
CA SER A 21 -14.50 2.88 -30.50
C SER A 21 -14.76 3.47 -31.88
N ARG A 22 -15.96 4.02 -32.12
CA ARG A 22 -16.31 4.68 -33.39
C ARG A 22 -15.51 5.94 -33.63
N LEU A 23 -15.28 6.76 -32.60
CA LEU A 23 -14.45 7.96 -32.73
C LEU A 23 -13.02 7.58 -33.14
N LEU A 24 -12.42 6.56 -32.51
CA LEU A 24 -11.05 6.14 -32.80
C LEU A 24 -10.91 5.48 -34.19
N GLN A 25 -11.91 4.70 -34.61
CA GLN A 25 -11.97 4.17 -35.98
C GLN A 25 -12.05 5.30 -37.01
N ARG A 26 -12.86 6.34 -36.74
CA ARG A 26 -12.96 7.50 -37.63
C ARG A 26 -11.68 8.32 -37.67
N LEU A 27 -10.99 8.46 -36.53
CA LEU A 27 -9.68 9.09 -36.46
C LEU A 27 -8.68 8.36 -37.37
N SER A 28 -8.68 7.02 -37.37
CA SER A 28 -7.87 6.19 -38.27
C SER A 28 -8.24 6.39 -39.75
N ALA A 29 -9.54 6.48 -40.06
CA ALA A 29 -10.02 6.76 -41.41
C ALA A 29 -9.55 8.14 -41.91
N PHE A 30 -9.64 9.18 -41.07
CA PHE A 30 -9.15 10.52 -41.40
C PHE A 30 -7.66 10.56 -41.70
N ARG A 31 -6.85 9.78 -40.96
CA ARG A 31 -5.43 9.62 -41.28
C ARG A 31 -5.22 9.00 -42.65
N GLY A 32 -6.01 7.96 -42.97
CA GLY A 32 -6.00 7.29 -44.28
C GLY A 32 -6.37 8.24 -45.43
N ASP A 33 -7.43 9.03 -45.26
CA ASP A 33 -7.88 10.04 -46.23
C ASP A 33 -6.81 11.12 -46.49
N ALA A 34 -6.03 11.48 -45.46
CA ALA A 34 -4.92 12.41 -45.57
C ALA A 34 -3.68 11.80 -46.23
N GLY A 35 -3.70 10.50 -46.58
CA GLY A 35 -2.58 9.79 -47.21
C GLY A 35 -1.38 9.59 -46.28
N LEU A 36 -1.59 9.57 -44.96
CA LEU A 36 -0.52 9.50 -43.96
C LEU A 36 -0.42 8.11 -43.33
N THR A 37 0.81 7.64 -43.15
CA THR A 37 1.13 6.48 -42.33
C THR A 37 1.20 6.86 -40.85
N PRO A 38 1.01 5.91 -39.90
CA PRO A 38 1.20 6.18 -38.48
C PRO A 38 2.58 6.79 -38.16
N ALA A 39 3.65 6.27 -38.78
CA ALA A 39 5.02 6.75 -38.55
C ALA A 39 5.25 8.19 -38.99
N GLU A 40 4.64 8.64 -40.08
CA GLU A 40 4.73 10.04 -40.52
C GLU A 40 4.03 10.99 -39.55
N VAL A 41 2.90 10.55 -38.98
CA VAL A 41 2.18 11.33 -37.97
C VAL A 41 2.98 11.38 -36.66
N GLU A 42 3.57 10.26 -36.25
CA GLU A 42 4.47 10.20 -35.09
C GLU A 42 5.66 11.14 -35.27
N GLN A 43 6.27 11.17 -36.45
CA GLN A 43 7.37 12.10 -36.76
C GLN A 43 6.92 13.57 -36.68
N ARG A 44 5.74 13.90 -37.24
CA ARG A 44 5.21 15.28 -37.21
C ARG A 44 4.84 15.75 -35.81
N LEU A 45 4.34 14.86 -34.98
CA LEU A 45 3.92 15.15 -33.60
C LEU A 45 5.02 14.89 -32.56
N ILE A 46 6.21 14.45 -32.97
CA ILE A 46 7.34 14.13 -32.09
C ILE A 46 6.94 13.08 -31.05
N LEU A 47 6.27 12.02 -31.51
CA LEU A 47 5.86 10.88 -30.69
C LEU A 47 6.85 9.72 -30.87
N GLY A 48 6.95 8.86 -29.86
CA GLY A 48 7.66 7.59 -30.01
C GLY A 48 6.97 6.66 -31.01
N PRO A 49 7.65 5.59 -31.45
CA PRO A 49 7.07 4.62 -32.37
C PRO A 49 5.88 3.87 -31.75
N GLY A 50 4.80 3.70 -32.52
CA GLY A 50 3.63 2.89 -32.18
C GLY A 50 2.51 3.61 -31.44
N TRP A 51 2.68 4.87 -31.04
CA TRP A 51 1.65 5.64 -30.34
C TRP A 51 0.39 5.86 -31.17
N ILE A 52 0.52 6.18 -32.47
CA ILE A 52 -0.64 6.47 -33.31
C ILE A 52 -1.47 5.21 -33.53
N THR A 53 -0.80 4.08 -33.78
CA THR A 53 -1.46 2.78 -33.91
C THR A 53 -2.17 2.39 -32.61
N ALA A 54 -1.50 2.58 -31.46
CA ALA A 54 -2.06 2.24 -30.15
C ALA A 54 -3.30 3.09 -29.80
N ILE A 55 -3.27 4.39 -30.09
CA ILE A 55 -4.41 5.32 -29.92
C ILE A 55 -5.58 4.93 -30.82
N GLU A 56 -5.34 4.72 -32.11
CA GLU A 56 -6.40 4.38 -33.08
C GLU A 56 -7.04 3.02 -32.79
N ALA A 57 -6.25 2.06 -32.28
CA ALA A 57 -6.76 0.78 -31.80
C ALA A 57 -7.48 0.88 -30.45
N GLY A 58 -7.42 2.04 -29.78
CA GLY A 58 -8.01 2.27 -28.47
C GLY A 58 -7.34 1.48 -27.34
N THR A 59 -6.08 1.11 -27.53
CA THR A 59 -5.25 0.50 -26.47
C THR A 59 -4.65 1.54 -25.52
N ILE A 60 -4.67 2.82 -25.92
CA ILE A 60 -4.25 3.98 -25.13
C ILE A 60 -5.30 5.08 -25.29
N HIS A 61 -5.65 5.74 -24.19
CA HIS A 61 -6.50 6.95 -24.21
C HIS A 61 -5.64 8.22 -24.22
N PRO A 62 -5.59 8.95 -25.35
CA PRO A 62 -4.90 10.23 -25.40
C PRO A 62 -5.70 11.33 -24.69
N SER A 63 -5.02 12.41 -24.31
CA SER A 63 -5.72 13.65 -23.93
C SER A 63 -6.44 14.26 -25.14
N LEU A 64 -7.41 15.12 -24.88
CA LEU A 64 -8.12 15.84 -25.95
C LEU A 64 -7.16 16.69 -26.81
N ASP A 65 -6.11 17.26 -26.21
CA ASP A 65 -5.10 18.05 -26.92
C ASP A 65 -4.31 17.19 -27.94
N VAL A 66 -4.02 15.94 -27.59
CA VAL A 66 -3.35 14.99 -28.50
C VAL A 66 -4.28 14.64 -29.66
N ILE A 67 -5.57 14.38 -29.39
CA ILE A 67 -6.57 14.16 -30.45
C ILE A 67 -6.69 15.38 -31.37
N ALA A 68 -6.78 16.59 -30.81
CA ALA A 68 -6.86 17.82 -31.58
C ALA A 68 -5.60 18.04 -32.44
N SER A 69 -4.41 17.70 -31.91
CA SER A 69 -3.14 17.77 -32.65
C SER A 69 -3.10 16.78 -33.82
N MET A 70 -3.58 15.55 -33.62
CA MET A 70 -3.72 14.55 -34.70
C MET A 70 -4.68 15.05 -35.79
N LEU A 71 -5.86 15.53 -35.40
CA LEU A 71 -6.86 16.06 -36.34
C LEU A 71 -6.33 17.23 -37.16
N SER A 72 -5.56 18.13 -36.55
CA SER A 72 -4.88 19.23 -37.25
C SER A 72 -3.93 18.72 -38.33
N VAL A 73 -3.14 17.68 -38.04
CA VAL A 73 -2.28 17.02 -39.04
C VAL A 73 -3.08 16.38 -40.18
N TYR A 74 -4.30 15.93 -39.90
CA TYR A 74 -5.21 15.31 -40.90
C TYR A 74 -6.05 16.34 -41.67
N GLY A 75 -5.97 17.64 -41.33
CA GLY A 75 -6.84 18.67 -41.91
C GLY A 75 -8.31 18.53 -41.49
N ARG A 76 -8.55 18.04 -40.27
CA ARG A 76 -9.89 17.81 -39.69
C ARG A 76 -10.06 18.55 -38.36
N SER A 77 -11.29 18.63 -37.88
CA SER A 77 -11.69 19.25 -36.62
C SER A 77 -12.34 18.25 -35.67
N LEU A 78 -12.54 18.65 -34.41
CA LEU A 78 -13.30 17.85 -33.43
C LEU A 78 -14.77 17.66 -33.84
N SER A 79 -15.35 18.65 -34.52
CA SER A 79 -16.71 18.55 -35.07
C SER A 79 -16.79 17.45 -36.13
N ASP A 80 -15.79 17.39 -37.02
CA ASP A 80 -15.70 16.32 -38.01
C ASP A 80 -15.55 14.96 -37.32
N LEU A 81 -14.80 14.88 -36.22
CA LEU A 81 -14.66 13.62 -35.49
C LEU A 81 -15.98 13.16 -34.84
N ALA A 82 -16.74 14.10 -34.25
CA ALA A 82 -17.96 13.81 -33.49
C ALA A 82 -19.22 13.61 -34.35
N GLU A 83 -19.22 14.01 -35.62
CA GLU A 83 -20.40 13.99 -36.48
C GLU A 83 -21.03 12.58 -36.59
N GLY A 84 -22.29 12.42 -36.18
CA GLY A 84 -22.96 11.11 -36.25
C GLY A 84 -22.41 10.05 -35.28
N ALA A 85 -21.52 10.42 -34.37
CA ALA A 85 -21.09 9.56 -33.28
C ALA A 85 -22.30 9.27 -32.36
N THR A 86 -22.64 8.00 -32.23
CA THR A 86 -23.75 7.49 -31.41
C THR A 86 -23.25 6.30 -30.61
N GLY A 87 -23.84 6.04 -29.45
CA GLY A 87 -23.46 4.94 -28.57
C GLY A 87 -23.62 5.28 -27.09
N SER A 88 -23.20 4.36 -26.23
CA SER A 88 -23.19 4.56 -24.79
C SER A 88 -22.17 5.62 -24.36
N VAL A 89 -22.60 6.50 -23.45
CA VAL A 89 -21.74 7.54 -22.88
C VAL A 89 -20.59 6.87 -22.12
N PRO A 90 -19.33 7.27 -22.37
CA PRO A 90 -18.20 6.72 -21.62
C PRO A 90 -18.31 7.07 -20.14
N HIS A 91 -17.93 6.14 -19.28
CA HIS A 91 -17.80 6.37 -17.84
C HIS A 91 -16.44 7.00 -17.53
N ILE A 92 -16.34 7.66 -16.37
CA ILE A 92 -15.06 8.16 -15.88
C ILE A 92 -14.14 6.95 -15.68
N ASN A 93 -12.99 6.96 -16.35
CA ASN A 93 -12.00 5.91 -16.21
C ASN A 93 -11.30 6.05 -14.86
N ARG A 94 -11.62 5.15 -13.93
CA ARG A 94 -11.03 5.07 -12.60
C ARG A 94 -9.85 4.09 -12.66
N SER A 95 -8.77 4.38 -11.94
CA SER A 95 -7.62 3.46 -11.88
C SER A 95 -7.87 2.17 -11.07
N ILE A 96 -8.98 2.14 -10.34
CA ILE A 96 -9.53 0.98 -9.66
C ILE A 96 -11.04 0.93 -9.90
N SER A 97 -11.58 -0.25 -10.17
CA SER A 97 -13.03 -0.49 -10.24
C SER A 97 -13.39 -1.85 -9.65
N ALA A 98 -14.67 -2.05 -9.37
CA ALA A 98 -15.15 -3.32 -8.85
C ALA A 98 -16.40 -3.77 -9.61
N GLN A 99 -16.49 -5.07 -9.89
CA GLN A 99 -17.60 -5.70 -10.59
C GLN A 99 -18.05 -6.94 -9.81
N ALA A 100 -19.37 -7.11 -9.67
CA ALA A 100 -19.93 -8.30 -9.06
C ALA A 100 -19.57 -9.56 -9.86
N ALA A 101 -19.15 -10.62 -9.16
CA ALA A 101 -18.76 -11.91 -9.70
C ALA A 101 -19.45 -13.03 -8.90
N GLY A 102 -20.77 -13.17 -9.10
CA GLY A 102 -21.58 -14.05 -8.27
C GLY A 102 -21.74 -13.47 -6.86
N ASN A 103 -21.33 -14.23 -5.84
CA ASN A 103 -21.27 -13.75 -4.44
C ASN A 103 -19.94 -13.05 -4.11
N ASP A 104 -19.01 -13.04 -5.06
CA ASP A 104 -17.69 -12.44 -4.91
C ASP A 104 -17.61 -11.11 -5.65
N LEU A 105 -16.49 -10.42 -5.48
CA LEU A 105 -16.19 -9.15 -6.13
C LEU A 105 -14.88 -9.25 -6.90
N ASP A 106 -14.92 -8.89 -8.18
CA ASP A 106 -13.72 -8.67 -8.99
C ASP A 106 -13.28 -7.22 -8.90
N ILE A 107 -12.10 -7.00 -8.32
CA ILE A 107 -11.45 -5.69 -8.24
C ILE A 107 -10.44 -5.60 -9.37
N GLN A 108 -10.65 -4.63 -10.25
CA GLN A 108 -9.90 -4.45 -11.48
C GLN A 108 -9.00 -3.22 -11.34
N PHE A 109 -7.71 -3.36 -11.65
CA PHE A 109 -6.74 -2.25 -11.67
C PHE A 109 -5.57 -2.53 -12.63
N ALA A 110 -4.91 -1.46 -13.08
CA ALA A 110 -3.67 -1.58 -13.85
C ALA A 110 -2.49 -2.02 -12.95
N TYR A 111 -1.73 -3.02 -13.40
CA TYR A 111 -0.56 -3.50 -12.69
C TYR A 111 0.61 -3.86 -13.62
N ALA A 112 1.59 -2.96 -13.69
CA ALA A 112 2.68 -3.04 -14.67
C ALA A 112 2.11 -3.14 -16.10
N ALA A 113 2.34 -4.24 -16.81
CA ALA A 113 1.86 -4.47 -18.17
C ALA A 113 0.50 -5.20 -18.24
N HIS A 114 -0.21 -5.34 -17.12
CA HIS A 114 -1.42 -6.14 -17.04
C HIS A 114 -2.62 -5.32 -16.58
N ASP A 115 -3.77 -5.65 -17.16
CA ASP A 115 -5.08 -5.38 -16.57
C ASP A 115 -5.37 -6.49 -15.56
N ALA A 116 -5.09 -6.20 -14.29
CA ALA A 116 -5.13 -7.18 -13.22
C ALA A 116 -6.50 -7.27 -12.56
N VAL A 117 -6.94 -8.50 -12.27
CA VAL A 117 -8.14 -8.78 -11.50
C VAL A 117 -7.75 -9.50 -10.21
N TYR A 118 -8.12 -8.88 -9.08
CA TYR A 118 -8.08 -9.51 -7.76
C TYR A 118 -9.51 -9.87 -7.35
N ARG A 119 -9.74 -11.15 -7.01
CA ARG A 119 -11.05 -11.61 -6.53
C ARG A 119 -11.12 -11.55 -5.02
N LEU A 120 -12.07 -10.79 -4.51
CA LEU A 120 -12.41 -10.73 -3.11
C LEU A 120 -13.67 -11.56 -2.85
N LEU A 121 -13.53 -12.58 -2.01
CA LEU A 121 -14.61 -13.54 -1.75
C LEU A 121 -15.69 -12.95 -0.85
N ASN A 122 -16.95 -13.32 -1.07
CA ASN A 122 -18.12 -12.91 -0.27
C ASN A 122 -18.20 -11.39 -0.08
N ALA A 123 -18.07 -10.64 -1.18
CA ALA A 123 -18.00 -9.18 -1.17
C ALA A 123 -18.92 -8.59 -2.23
N THR A 124 -19.45 -7.40 -1.94
CA THR A 124 -20.38 -6.69 -2.84
C THR A 124 -19.79 -5.37 -3.33
N THR A 125 -20.33 -4.86 -4.43
CA THR A 125 -19.99 -3.53 -4.97
C THR A 125 -20.32 -2.40 -4.00
N ASP A 126 -21.34 -2.57 -3.16
CA ASP A 126 -21.76 -1.56 -2.18
C ASP A 126 -20.73 -1.47 -1.05
N GLN A 127 -20.27 -2.61 -0.51
CA GLN A 127 -19.19 -2.63 0.48
C GLN A 127 -17.89 -2.02 -0.06
N PHE A 128 -17.55 -2.32 -1.32
CA PHE A 128 -16.39 -1.70 -1.97
C PHE A 128 -16.56 -0.19 -2.08
N THR A 129 -17.73 0.26 -2.51
CA THR A 129 -18.08 1.68 -2.59
C THR A 129 -17.95 2.36 -1.23
N GLU A 130 -18.44 1.75 -0.15
CA GLU A 130 -18.32 2.28 1.21
C GLU A 130 -16.85 2.47 1.64
N VAL A 131 -16.00 1.48 1.38
CA VAL A 131 -14.57 1.55 1.71
C VAL A 131 -13.88 2.67 0.92
N VAL A 132 -14.14 2.77 -0.38
CA VAL A 132 -13.56 3.84 -1.23
C VAL A 132 -14.10 5.22 -0.83
N LEU A 133 -15.39 5.33 -0.49
CA LEU A 133 -15.99 6.57 -0.01
C LEU A 133 -15.43 7.00 1.34
N SER A 134 -15.16 6.06 2.25
CA SER A 134 -14.47 6.36 3.52
C SER A 134 -13.12 7.04 3.26
N LEU A 135 -12.34 6.52 2.31
CA LEU A 135 -11.06 7.13 1.91
C LEU A 135 -11.27 8.51 1.30
N ARG A 136 -12.11 8.60 0.26
CA ARG A 136 -12.34 9.82 -0.52
C ARG A 136 -12.90 10.95 0.34
N ASN A 137 -13.85 10.65 1.24
CA ASN A 137 -14.47 11.65 2.10
C ASN A 137 -13.51 12.14 3.19
N GLY A 138 -12.62 11.27 3.69
CA GLY A 138 -11.51 11.69 4.54
C GLY A 138 -10.57 12.65 3.80
N LEU A 139 -10.12 12.28 2.61
CA LEU A 139 -9.22 13.09 1.78
C LEU A 139 -9.84 14.41 1.31
N ALA A 140 -11.17 14.48 1.21
CA ALA A 140 -11.86 15.72 0.86
C ALA A 140 -11.59 16.87 1.86
N GLN A 141 -11.19 16.56 3.10
CA GLN A 141 -10.82 17.58 4.08
C GLN A 141 -9.59 18.40 3.66
N LEU A 142 -8.77 17.88 2.74
CA LEU A 142 -7.62 18.60 2.17
C LEU A 142 -8.02 19.84 1.38
N SER A 143 -9.28 19.95 0.91
CA SER A 143 -9.75 21.15 0.19
C SER A 143 -10.07 22.33 1.09
N SER A 144 -9.82 22.22 2.40
CA SER A 144 -10.05 23.32 3.34
C SER A 144 -8.99 24.40 3.15
N GLN A 145 -9.37 25.67 3.28
CA GLN A 145 -8.39 26.77 3.22
C GLN A 145 -7.45 26.69 4.43
N ASN A 146 -6.15 26.91 4.21
CA ASN A 146 -5.08 26.97 5.24
C ASN A 146 -4.73 25.65 5.95
N VAL A 147 -4.77 24.52 5.25
CA VAL A 147 -4.22 23.25 5.76
C VAL A 147 -2.69 23.37 5.83
N SER A 148 -2.10 23.22 7.03
CA SER A 148 -0.65 23.10 7.18
C SER A 148 -0.13 21.75 6.73
N ASP A 149 1.18 21.63 6.46
CA ASP A 149 1.81 20.35 6.09
C ASP A 149 1.55 19.22 7.12
N GLU A 150 1.51 19.57 8.40
CA GLU A 150 1.22 18.63 9.49
C GLU A 150 -0.24 18.18 9.47
N GLN A 151 -1.16 19.09 9.20
CA GLN A 151 -2.59 18.78 9.05
C GLN A 151 -2.83 17.94 7.80
N GLU A 152 -2.18 18.26 6.67
CA GLU A 152 -2.24 17.46 5.45
C GLU A 152 -1.77 16.03 5.71
N LYS A 153 -0.62 15.88 6.39
CA LYS A 153 -0.11 14.58 6.82
C LYS A 153 -1.14 13.84 7.68
N ALA A 154 -1.73 14.49 8.67
CA ALA A 154 -2.70 13.88 9.57
C ALA A 154 -3.97 13.43 8.83
N ILE A 155 -4.52 14.28 7.95
CA ILE A 155 -5.70 13.98 7.14
C ILE A 155 -5.43 12.75 6.25
N LYS A 156 -4.31 12.74 5.52
CA LYS A 156 -3.94 11.61 4.65
C LYS A 156 -3.78 10.32 5.44
N THR A 157 -3.07 10.39 6.57
CA THR A 157 -2.82 9.24 7.46
C THR A 157 -4.13 8.66 7.99
N GLU A 158 -5.01 9.51 8.51
CA GLU A 158 -6.26 9.07 9.12
C GLU A 158 -7.27 8.56 8.10
N SER A 159 -7.27 9.15 6.89
CA SER A 159 -8.14 8.72 5.79
C SER A 159 -7.78 7.31 5.32
N VAL A 160 -6.47 7.02 5.16
CA VAL A 160 -5.99 5.69 4.79
C VAL A 160 -6.23 4.68 5.90
N ALA A 161 -5.93 5.04 7.16
CA ALA A 161 -6.16 4.16 8.30
C ALA A 161 -7.65 3.80 8.46
N SER A 162 -8.53 4.78 8.36
CA SER A 162 -9.98 4.57 8.46
C SER A 162 -10.52 3.71 7.32
N ALA A 163 -10.07 3.93 6.09
CA ALA A 163 -10.48 3.10 4.95
C ALA A 163 -10.03 1.65 5.10
N PHE A 164 -8.81 1.42 5.59
CA PHE A 164 -8.33 0.06 5.86
C PHE A 164 -9.10 -0.62 6.98
N LEU A 165 -9.31 0.07 8.11
CA LEU A 165 -10.08 -0.46 9.23
C LEU A 165 -11.53 -0.78 8.81
N LYS A 166 -12.12 0.05 7.94
CA LYS A 166 -13.43 -0.23 7.34
C LYS A 166 -13.40 -1.47 6.45
N ALA A 167 -12.33 -1.67 5.68
CA ALA A 167 -12.18 -2.83 4.82
C ALA A 167 -12.11 -4.15 5.62
N VAL A 168 -11.31 -4.20 6.70
CA VAL A 168 -11.22 -5.40 7.54
C VAL A 168 -12.50 -5.66 8.34
N GLU A 169 -13.26 -4.60 8.70
CA GLU A 169 -14.59 -4.72 9.29
C GLU A 169 -15.59 -5.34 8.29
N GLN A 170 -15.59 -4.87 7.04
CA GLN A 170 -16.51 -5.37 6.01
C GLN A 170 -16.15 -6.78 5.52
N TRP A 171 -14.86 -7.13 5.52
CA TRP A 171 -14.36 -8.39 5.00
C TRP A 171 -13.40 -9.09 5.98
N PRO A 172 -13.87 -9.51 7.17
CA PRO A 172 -13.02 -10.11 8.20
C PRO A 172 -12.38 -11.43 7.75
N GLY A 173 -13.00 -12.13 6.81
CA GLY A 173 -12.46 -13.36 6.21
C GLY A 173 -11.33 -13.10 5.19
N ALA A 174 -11.20 -11.89 4.66
CA ALA A 174 -10.19 -11.57 3.65
C ALA A 174 -8.77 -11.56 4.25
N ASN A 175 -7.77 -11.62 3.37
CA ASN A 175 -6.38 -11.43 3.75
C ASN A 175 -6.12 -9.92 3.97
N PRO A 176 -5.77 -9.45 5.18
CA PRO A 176 -5.58 -8.02 5.44
C PRO A 176 -4.52 -7.39 4.53
N SER A 177 -3.43 -8.11 4.24
CA SER A 177 -2.40 -7.67 3.31
C SER A 177 -2.93 -7.46 1.88
N ASP A 178 -3.88 -8.29 1.42
CA ASP A 178 -4.53 -8.09 0.12
C ASP A 178 -5.46 -6.88 0.11
N LEU A 179 -6.19 -6.63 1.19
CA LEU A 179 -7.00 -5.42 1.33
C LEU A 179 -6.13 -4.15 1.30
N TRP A 180 -5.00 -4.17 2.01
CA TRP A 180 -4.03 -3.08 1.99
C TRP A 180 -3.49 -2.84 0.57
N TRP A 181 -3.07 -3.90 -0.12
CA TRP A 181 -2.31 -3.81 -1.37
C TRP A 181 -3.17 -3.70 -2.63
N PHE A 182 -4.27 -4.44 -2.73
CA PHE A 182 -5.13 -4.48 -3.92
C PHE A 182 -6.35 -3.57 -3.82
N VAL A 183 -6.72 -3.10 -2.62
CA VAL A 183 -7.87 -2.21 -2.42
C VAL A 183 -7.42 -0.82 -2.00
N VAL A 184 -6.89 -0.68 -0.78
CA VAL A 184 -6.62 0.65 -0.18
C VAL A 184 -5.52 1.39 -0.92
N TYR A 185 -4.39 0.74 -1.22
CA TYR A 185 -3.31 1.34 -2.02
C TYR A 185 -3.81 1.80 -3.40
N ARG A 186 -4.62 0.97 -4.07
CA ARG A 186 -5.14 1.25 -5.41
C ARG A 186 -6.15 2.39 -5.39
N ALA A 187 -7.06 2.39 -4.42
CA ALA A 187 -7.99 3.49 -4.19
C ALA A 187 -7.26 4.79 -3.84
N TYR A 188 -6.19 4.75 -3.05
CA TYR A 188 -5.39 5.93 -2.77
C TYR A 188 -4.66 6.46 -4.01
N CYS A 189 -4.20 5.59 -4.91
CA CYS A 189 -3.53 6.03 -6.13
C CYS A 189 -4.50 6.59 -7.18
N ASP A 190 -5.81 6.41 -6.99
CA ASP A 190 -6.83 6.91 -7.89
C ASP A 190 -7.05 8.42 -7.70
N GLN A 191 -6.66 9.20 -8.71
CA GLN A 191 -6.67 10.67 -8.64
C GLN A 191 -8.03 11.26 -8.28
N TYR A 192 -9.12 10.58 -8.66
CA TYR A 192 -10.49 11.04 -8.41
C TYR A 192 -10.95 10.85 -6.96
N ASN A 193 -10.15 10.21 -6.12
CA ASN A 193 -10.38 10.15 -4.67
C ASN A 193 -9.75 11.35 -3.92
N HIS A 194 -9.00 12.20 -4.61
CA HIS A 194 -8.37 13.40 -4.05
C HIS A 194 -9.06 14.67 -4.54
N PRO A 195 -8.95 15.79 -3.81
CA PRO A 195 -9.37 17.09 -4.33
C PRO A 195 -8.65 17.45 -5.62
N SER A 196 -9.33 18.15 -6.53
CA SER A 196 -8.82 18.44 -7.88
C SER A 196 -7.53 19.27 -7.88
N GLU A 197 -7.29 20.09 -6.86
CA GLU A 197 -6.03 20.84 -6.71
C GLU A 197 -4.79 19.92 -6.56
N HIS A 198 -5.00 18.69 -6.10
CA HIS A 198 -3.97 17.67 -5.95
C HIS A 198 -3.84 16.76 -7.19
N SER A 199 -4.65 16.96 -8.24
CA SER A 199 -4.71 16.08 -9.43
C SER A 199 -3.39 15.89 -10.17
N ARG A 200 -2.43 16.80 -9.99
CA ARG A 200 -1.10 16.75 -10.63
C ARG A 200 -0.04 16.00 -9.81
N LEU A 201 -0.39 15.54 -8.60
CA LEU A 201 0.56 14.83 -7.74
C LEU A 201 0.80 13.40 -8.21
N ASP A 202 2.01 12.89 -7.92
CA ASP A 202 2.29 11.46 -8.01
C ASP A 202 1.81 10.76 -6.73
N PHE A 203 0.59 10.22 -6.77
CA PHE A 203 0.02 9.51 -5.62
C PHE A 203 0.77 8.23 -5.26
N THR A 204 1.52 7.62 -6.19
CA THR A 204 2.40 6.48 -5.87
C THR A 204 3.57 6.92 -5.00
N GLN A 205 4.15 8.09 -5.25
CA GLN A 205 5.19 8.66 -4.36
C GLN A 205 4.61 9.14 -3.04
N SER A 206 3.44 9.78 -3.06
CA SER A 206 2.72 10.19 -1.85
C SER A 206 2.44 8.99 -0.94
N TRP A 207 2.00 7.88 -1.52
CA TRP A 207 1.73 6.63 -0.81
C TRP A 207 2.94 6.08 -0.04
N LYS A 208 4.16 6.22 -0.57
CA LYS A 208 5.38 5.68 0.10
C LYS A 208 5.59 6.25 1.50
N ARG A 209 5.08 7.44 1.78
CA ARG A 209 5.10 8.05 3.12
C ARG A 209 3.79 7.82 3.84
N THR A 210 2.66 8.20 3.22
CA THR A 210 1.34 8.09 3.86
C THR A 210 0.99 6.67 4.28
N GLY A 211 1.32 5.66 3.46
CA GLY A 211 1.06 4.26 3.78
C GLY A 211 1.82 3.78 5.02
N GLY A 212 3.06 4.25 5.23
CA GLY A 212 3.82 3.92 6.46
C GLY A 212 3.15 4.48 7.71
N TRP A 213 2.89 5.80 7.71
CA TRP A 213 2.23 6.48 8.82
C TRP A 213 0.84 5.92 9.12
N ALA A 214 0.10 5.54 8.07
CA ALA A 214 -1.23 4.95 8.25
C ALA A 214 -1.18 3.56 8.88
N LEU A 215 -0.16 2.74 8.59
CA LEU A 215 0.02 1.46 9.29
C LEU A 215 0.34 1.65 10.77
N GLU A 216 1.19 2.63 11.12
CA GLU A 216 1.44 2.98 12.51
C GLU A 216 0.12 3.33 13.23
N ARG A 217 -0.73 4.15 12.59
CA ARG A 217 -2.04 4.53 13.11
C ARG A 217 -3.03 3.37 13.19
N ILE A 218 -3.02 2.45 12.23
CA ILE A 218 -3.84 1.23 12.26
C ILE A 218 -3.45 0.36 13.46
N LEU A 219 -2.15 0.12 13.65
CA LEU A 219 -1.62 -0.64 14.77
C LEU A 219 -2.04 -0.02 16.11
N GLU A 220 -1.83 1.29 16.29
CA GLU A 220 -2.23 2.04 17.48
C GLU A 220 -3.74 1.93 17.75
N ARG A 221 -4.59 2.11 16.74
CA ARG A 221 -6.05 2.04 16.89
C ARG A 221 -6.57 0.63 17.18
N HIS A 222 -5.95 -0.39 16.58
CA HIS A 222 -6.39 -1.77 16.75
C HIS A 222 -5.98 -2.32 18.12
N TYR A 223 -4.70 -2.18 18.49
CA TYR A 223 -4.14 -2.80 19.71
C TYR A 223 -4.07 -1.89 20.92
N GLY A 224 -4.10 -0.57 20.75
CA GLY A 224 -3.97 0.39 21.84
C GLY A 224 -4.93 0.13 23.01
N PRO A 225 -6.25 -0.03 22.77
CA PRO A 225 -7.20 -0.32 23.84
C PRO A 225 -6.93 -1.64 24.59
N ALA A 226 -6.59 -2.71 23.88
CA ALA A 226 -6.31 -4.02 24.47
C ALA A 226 -5.04 -3.98 25.35
N LEU A 227 -3.96 -3.39 24.84
CA LEU A 227 -2.71 -3.23 25.61
C LEU A 227 -2.86 -2.28 26.80
N ALA A 228 -3.68 -1.24 26.69
CA ALA A 228 -3.97 -0.32 27.77
C ALA A 228 -4.64 -1.02 28.96
N ALA A 229 -5.47 -2.05 28.72
CA ALA A 229 -6.06 -2.89 29.78
C ALA A 229 -4.99 -3.64 30.60
N HIS A 230 -3.80 -3.82 30.05
CA HIS A 230 -2.64 -4.39 30.73
C HIS A 230 -1.66 -3.33 31.25
N GLY A 231 -2.02 -2.04 31.20
CA GLY A 231 -1.15 -0.94 31.63
C GLY A 231 0.05 -0.70 30.72
N ILE A 232 -0.08 -1.04 29.44
CA ILE A 232 0.91 -0.81 28.38
C ILE A 232 0.34 0.23 27.43
N ASN A 233 1.08 1.31 27.18
CA ASN A 233 0.73 2.27 26.16
C ASN A 233 1.41 1.90 24.84
N LEU A 234 0.64 1.88 23.76
CA LEU A 234 1.12 1.76 22.39
C LEU A 234 0.87 3.10 21.71
N VAL A 235 1.94 3.84 21.39
CA VAL A 235 1.82 5.26 21.02
C VAL A 235 2.71 5.66 19.86
N ILE A 236 2.16 6.48 18.96
CA ILE A 236 2.93 7.25 17.98
C ILE A 236 3.38 8.54 18.66
N ALA A 237 4.66 8.62 19.01
CA ALA A 237 5.22 9.77 19.72
C ALA A 237 5.76 10.86 18.77
N ASP A 238 5.70 12.11 19.20
CA ASP A 238 6.43 13.22 18.56
C ASP A 238 7.94 13.14 18.81
N GLY A 239 8.71 14.00 18.13
CA GLY A 239 10.17 14.00 18.21
C GLY A 239 10.70 14.27 19.63
N GLU A 240 10.07 15.17 20.38
CA GLU A 240 10.50 15.53 21.74
C GLU A 240 10.30 14.35 22.69
N ARG A 241 9.11 13.72 22.65
CA ARG A 241 8.79 12.54 23.45
C ARG A 241 9.68 11.36 23.11
N LYS A 242 9.96 11.11 21.82
CA LYS A 242 10.91 10.06 21.40
C LYS A 242 12.30 10.30 21.98
N VAL A 243 12.84 11.51 21.87
CA VAL A 243 14.15 11.86 22.42
C VAL A 243 14.18 11.72 23.93
N ARG A 244 13.13 12.17 24.64
CA ARG A 244 13.02 12.00 26.10
C ARG A 244 13.07 10.54 26.49
N LEU A 245 12.24 9.70 25.87
CA LEU A 245 12.12 8.28 26.20
C LEU A 245 13.37 7.50 25.83
N LEU A 246 14.08 7.87 24.76
CA LEU A 246 15.35 7.23 24.40
C LEU A 246 16.48 7.52 25.38
N ARG A 247 16.47 8.65 26.10
CA ARG A 247 17.52 8.97 27.08
C ARG A 247 17.56 8.00 28.26
N SER A 248 16.44 7.36 28.60
CA SER A 248 16.39 6.35 29.65
C SER A 248 16.74 4.95 29.16
N VAL A 249 16.91 4.76 27.84
CA VAL A 249 17.28 3.47 27.26
C VAL A 249 18.78 3.26 27.42
N ASN A 250 19.16 2.32 28.29
CA ASN A 250 20.54 1.94 28.51
C ASN A 250 21.01 0.92 27.47
N VAL A 251 21.25 1.39 26.24
CA VAL A 251 21.92 0.63 25.18
C VAL A 251 23.32 1.21 24.97
N GLY A 252 24.33 0.36 24.78
CA GLY A 252 25.74 0.77 24.71
C GLY A 252 26.12 1.60 23.47
N HIS A 253 25.16 2.12 22.72
CA HIS A 253 25.37 2.97 21.53
C HIS A 253 24.15 3.87 21.28
N ARG A 254 24.35 4.90 20.47
CA ARG A 254 23.30 5.88 20.16
C ARG A 254 22.23 5.27 19.24
N LEU A 255 20.98 5.35 19.67
CA LEU A 255 19.81 5.08 18.84
C LEU A 255 19.32 6.35 18.14
N GLU A 256 18.79 6.18 16.93
CA GLU A 256 18.22 7.24 16.11
C GLU A 256 16.71 7.35 16.35
N ALA A 257 16.24 8.46 16.94
CA ALA A 257 14.83 8.62 17.32
C ALA A 257 13.84 8.52 16.16
N ASP A 258 14.25 8.94 14.96
CA ASP A 258 13.45 8.89 13.74
C ASP A 258 13.23 7.47 13.21
N LYS A 259 14.00 6.47 13.69
CA LYS A 259 13.82 5.06 13.35
C LYS A 259 12.79 4.34 14.22
N MET A 260 12.29 4.99 15.27
CA MET A 260 11.23 4.40 16.11
C MET A 260 9.88 4.64 15.43
N ASP A 261 9.20 3.60 14.96
CA ASP A 261 7.88 3.75 14.35
C ASP A 261 6.81 3.94 15.45
N VAL A 262 6.55 2.91 16.26
CA VAL A 262 5.58 2.94 17.37
C VAL A 262 6.22 2.53 18.69
N LEU A 263 5.95 3.28 19.76
CA LEU A 263 6.58 3.09 21.07
C LEU A 263 5.68 2.24 21.98
N LEU A 264 6.31 1.37 22.76
CA LEU A 264 5.70 0.67 23.88
C LEU A 264 6.18 1.31 25.18
N THR A 265 5.27 1.87 25.96
CA THR A 265 5.62 2.52 27.24
C THR A 265 4.75 2.02 28.38
N VAL A 266 5.20 2.28 29.61
CA VAL A 266 4.42 2.11 30.84
C VAL A 266 4.47 3.39 31.65
N GLY A 267 3.48 3.60 32.51
CA GLY A 267 3.35 4.84 33.29
C GLY A 267 2.89 6.03 32.44
N THR A 268 2.95 7.22 33.02
CA THR A 268 2.52 8.47 32.37
C THR A 268 3.38 9.66 32.81
N GLY A 269 3.39 10.72 31.99
CA GLY A 269 4.07 11.98 32.31
C GLY A 269 5.57 11.80 32.54
N ALA A 270 6.08 12.33 33.65
CA ALA A 270 7.49 12.24 34.01
C ALA A 270 7.94 10.82 34.42
N GLY A 271 7.00 9.95 34.83
CA GLY A 271 7.27 8.56 35.17
C GLY A 271 7.09 7.60 33.99
N GLU A 272 6.89 8.11 32.78
CA GLU A 272 6.78 7.28 31.59
C GLU A 272 8.12 6.62 31.24
N GLN A 273 8.10 5.31 31.07
CA GLN A 273 9.29 4.53 30.72
C GLN A 273 9.06 3.74 29.42
N LEU A 274 10.07 3.73 28.55
CA LEU A 274 10.08 2.92 27.34
C LEU A 274 10.35 1.47 27.70
N ILE A 275 9.52 0.55 27.23
CA ILE A 275 9.75 -0.90 27.36
C ILE A 275 10.08 -1.55 26.00
N GLY A 276 9.82 -0.86 24.90
CA GLY A 276 10.13 -1.36 23.58
C GLY A 276 9.72 -0.47 22.42
N VAL A 277 10.04 -0.92 21.20
CA VAL A 277 9.70 -0.26 19.94
C VAL A 277 9.15 -1.30 18.97
N VAL A 278 7.98 -1.04 18.40
CA VAL A 278 7.42 -1.87 17.33
C VAL A 278 7.86 -1.27 16.01
N HIS A 279 8.53 -2.08 15.18
CA HIS A 279 8.92 -1.70 13.82
C HIS A 279 7.77 -2.02 12.88
N VAL A 280 7.21 -1.04 12.19
CA VAL A 280 5.95 -1.17 11.45
C VAL A 280 6.19 -1.02 9.96
N LYS A 281 6.04 -2.10 9.19
CA LYS A 281 6.37 -2.08 7.75
C LYS A 281 5.27 -2.67 6.88
N ALA A 282 4.93 -1.99 5.78
CA ALA A 282 4.02 -2.57 4.79
C ALA A 282 4.64 -3.78 4.05
N SER A 283 5.94 -3.69 3.79
CA SER A 283 6.73 -4.64 3.01
C SER A 283 8.18 -4.60 3.51
N PHE A 284 8.94 -5.67 3.32
CA PHE A 284 10.31 -5.76 3.83
C PHE A 284 11.32 -5.00 2.95
N ALA A 285 11.22 -5.09 1.61
CA ALA A 285 12.14 -4.49 0.64
C ALA A 285 13.64 -4.56 1.07
N GLU A 286 14.51 -3.66 0.61
CA GLU A 286 15.88 -3.51 1.16
C GLU A 286 15.91 -2.82 2.54
N ARG A 287 14.77 -2.30 3.02
CA ARG A 287 14.66 -1.45 4.21
C ARG A 287 15.01 -2.14 5.53
N ARG A 288 15.15 -3.47 5.54
CA ARG A 288 15.61 -4.22 6.72
C ARG A 288 16.96 -3.74 7.27
N THR A 289 17.84 -3.18 6.44
CA THR A 289 19.13 -2.65 6.90
C THR A 289 18.99 -1.44 7.81
N ASP A 290 17.85 -0.73 7.74
CA ASP A 290 17.65 0.51 8.49
C ASP A 290 17.17 0.22 9.91
N ASP A 291 16.32 -0.81 10.09
CA ASP A 291 15.71 -1.12 11.38
C ASP A 291 16.51 -2.16 12.19
N VAL A 292 17.22 -3.06 11.51
CA VAL A 292 17.98 -4.15 12.16
C VAL A 292 18.98 -3.64 13.21
N PRO A 293 19.81 -2.60 12.97
CA PRO A 293 20.75 -2.13 13.97
C PRO A 293 20.07 -1.67 15.28
N MET A 294 18.98 -0.91 15.18
CA MET A 294 18.21 -0.48 16.36
C MET A 294 17.56 -1.68 17.05
N SER A 295 16.94 -2.58 16.28
CA SER A 295 16.24 -3.70 16.87
C SER A 295 17.19 -4.64 17.61
N GLN A 296 18.34 -4.97 17.01
CA GLN A 296 19.39 -5.75 17.66
C GLN A 296 19.86 -5.12 18.98
N ALA A 297 20.04 -3.80 19.00
CA ALA A 297 20.42 -3.06 20.19
C ALA A 297 19.42 -3.24 21.34
N LEU A 298 18.15 -3.07 21.02
CA LEU A 298 17.05 -3.15 21.96
C LEU A 298 16.91 -4.58 22.48
N VAL A 299 16.91 -5.58 21.60
CA VAL A 299 16.84 -7.00 21.97
C VAL A 299 18.01 -7.40 22.86
N ALA A 300 19.24 -7.01 22.50
CA ALA A 300 20.44 -7.32 23.29
C ALA A 300 20.41 -6.67 24.68
N ALA A 301 19.82 -5.48 24.81
CA ALA A 301 19.59 -4.81 26.09
C ALA A 301 18.32 -5.27 26.82
N GLY A 302 17.59 -6.27 26.28
CA GLY A 302 16.43 -6.87 26.91
C GLY A 302 15.10 -6.15 26.67
N TYR A 303 15.04 -5.10 25.84
CA TYR A 303 13.81 -4.40 25.45
C TYR A 303 13.00 -5.20 24.42
N ILE A 304 11.70 -4.89 24.33
CA ILE A 304 10.81 -5.48 23.32
C ILE A 304 11.05 -4.79 21.97
N SER A 305 11.31 -5.56 20.91
CA SER A 305 11.56 -5.00 19.58
C SER A 305 11.00 -5.88 18.47
N PRO A 306 9.67 -6.02 18.35
CA PRO A 306 9.07 -6.87 17.35
C PRO A 306 8.92 -6.14 16.01
N LEU A 307 8.88 -6.92 14.94
CA LEU A 307 8.47 -6.46 13.63
C LEU A 307 6.96 -6.72 13.46
N TRP A 308 6.22 -5.71 13.04
CA TRP A 308 4.80 -5.79 12.68
C TRP A 308 4.66 -5.45 11.20
N THR A 309 4.08 -6.35 10.40
CA THR A 309 4.16 -6.22 8.94
C THR A 309 2.94 -6.71 8.18
N MET A 310 2.61 -6.01 7.10
CA MET A 310 1.66 -6.52 6.10
C MET A 310 2.32 -7.51 5.14
N ASP A 311 3.66 -7.67 5.14
CA ASP A 311 4.42 -8.52 4.20
C ASP A 311 3.89 -8.43 2.75
N CYS A 312 3.76 -7.21 2.23
CA CYS A 312 3.20 -6.97 0.90
C CYS A 312 4.25 -7.22 -0.19
N LYS A 313 4.06 -8.27 -0.98
CA LYS A 313 4.79 -8.48 -2.23
C LYS A 313 4.00 -9.36 -3.19
N SER A 314 3.70 -8.80 -4.35
CA SER A 314 3.16 -9.54 -5.49
C SER A 314 4.01 -9.33 -6.73
N THR A 315 4.10 -10.35 -7.58
CA THR A 315 4.58 -10.21 -8.95
C THR A 315 3.44 -9.71 -9.83
N PRO A 316 3.64 -8.69 -10.69
CA PRO A 316 2.62 -8.27 -11.64
C PRO A 316 2.16 -9.42 -12.53
N SER A 317 0.85 -9.58 -12.68
CA SER A 317 0.19 -10.51 -13.60
C SER A 317 -1.29 -10.11 -13.75
N SER A 318 -2.02 -10.75 -14.65
CA SER A 318 -3.48 -10.53 -14.79
C SER A 318 -4.29 -11.02 -13.59
N ARG A 319 -3.72 -11.89 -12.74
CA ARG A 319 -4.32 -12.38 -11.49
C ARG A 319 -3.24 -12.42 -10.41
N PRO A 320 -2.82 -11.25 -9.89
CA PRO A 320 -1.70 -11.17 -8.98
C PRO A 320 -2.01 -11.86 -7.66
N THR A 321 -0.99 -12.48 -7.07
CA THR A 321 -1.05 -13.06 -5.72
C THR A 321 -0.01 -12.38 -4.85
N ASN A 322 -0.43 -11.92 -3.67
CA ASN A 322 0.44 -11.32 -2.68
C ASN A 322 1.08 -12.40 -1.79
N ARG A 323 2.26 -12.88 -2.18
CA ARG A 323 2.97 -13.98 -1.51
C ARG A 323 3.88 -13.52 -0.37
N GLY A 324 4.09 -12.21 -0.24
CA GLY A 324 5.06 -11.67 0.70
C GLY A 324 6.51 -11.99 0.37
N GLU A 325 7.39 -11.74 1.33
CA GLU A 325 8.85 -11.78 1.18
C GLU A 325 9.53 -12.74 2.17
N LEU A 326 8.80 -13.29 3.14
CA LEU A 326 9.32 -14.21 4.15
C LEU A 326 9.57 -15.64 3.62
N GLY A 327 9.04 -15.98 2.45
CA GLY A 327 9.36 -17.23 1.74
C GLY A 327 8.95 -18.51 2.49
N ALA A 328 9.65 -19.60 2.17
CA ALA A 328 9.40 -20.93 2.74
C ALA A 328 9.70 -20.98 4.25
N VAL A 329 9.25 -22.05 4.91
CA VAL A 329 9.60 -22.41 6.29
C VAL A 329 10.71 -23.46 6.31
N PHE A 330 11.39 -23.58 7.45
CA PHE A 330 12.32 -24.67 7.73
C PHE A 330 11.94 -25.31 9.06
N ASP A 331 11.84 -26.64 9.08
CA ASP A 331 11.49 -27.43 10.26
C ASP A 331 12.73 -28.06 10.93
N GLY A 332 13.94 -27.69 10.48
CA GLY A 332 15.19 -28.29 10.91
C GLY A 332 15.64 -29.50 10.07
N ARG A 333 14.89 -29.89 9.03
CA ARG A 333 15.19 -31.06 8.20
C ARG A 333 15.33 -30.70 6.72
N GLY A 334 16.27 -31.37 6.04
CA GLY A 334 16.50 -31.17 4.61
C GLY A 334 17.20 -29.86 4.28
N SER A 335 16.99 -29.36 3.05
CA SER A 335 17.60 -28.11 2.60
C SER A 335 16.82 -26.90 3.08
N ASP A 336 17.50 -25.95 3.72
CA ASP A 336 16.91 -24.68 4.16
C ASP A 336 16.67 -23.74 2.95
N GLN A 337 15.40 -23.57 2.58
CA GLN A 337 14.94 -22.72 1.47
C GLN A 337 14.34 -21.38 1.96
N ARG A 338 14.52 -21.03 3.24
CA ARG A 338 14.00 -19.77 3.79
C ARG A 338 14.69 -18.56 3.15
N SER A 339 13.95 -17.46 3.03
CA SER A 339 14.54 -16.21 2.55
C SER A 339 15.50 -15.63 3.59
N ALA A 340 16.46 -14.81 3.16
CA ALA A 340 17.37 -14.11 4.09
C ALA A 340 16.59 -13.33 5.17
N LYS A 341 15.47 -12.69 4.79
CA LYS A 341 14.60 -11.93 5.69
C LYS A 341 14.00 -12.78 6.80
N ARG A 342 13.66 -14.04 6.50
CA ARG A 342 13.18 -14.97 7.53
C ARG A 342 14.31 -15.42 8.44
N LYS A 343 15.52 -15.65 7.93
CA LYS A 343 16.68 -16.03 8.75
C LYS A 343 17.09 -14.91 9.73
N ASP A 344 17.03 -13.66 9.28
CA ASP A 344 17.25 -12.47 10.13
C ASP A 344 16.35 -12.49 11.39
N ILE A 345 15.14 -13.06 11.29
CA ILE A 345 14.19 -13.22 12.40
C ILE A 345 14.45 -14.53 13.14
N GLU A 346 14.35 -15.67 12.45
CA GLU A 346 14.28 -16.98 13.08
C GLU A 346 15.61 -17.47 13.62
N ASP A 347 16.72 -17.19 12.94
CA ASP A 347 18.04 -17.71 13.32
C ASP A 347 18.86 -16.66 14.04
N ASP A 348 18.83 -15.43 13.53
CA ASP A 348 19.66 -14.36 14.07
C ASP A 348 19.00 -13.65 15.26
N GLY A 349 17.66 -13.59 15.28
CA GLY A 349 16.90 -12.92 16.34
C GLY A 349 17.07 -11.41 16.32
N PHE A 350 17.24 -10.79 15.14
CA PHE A 350 17.39 -9.35 15.02
C PHE A 350 16.15 -8.58 15.50
N PHE A 351 14.99 -9.23 15.46
CA PHE A 351 13.75 -8.77 16.06
C PHE A 351 13.32 -9.76 17.14
N SER A 352 12.68 -9.28 18.20
CA SER A 352 12.18 -10.16 19.29
C SER A 352 11.05 -11.09 18.85
N ALA A 353 10.29 -10.71 17.82
CA ALA A 353 9.28 -11.51 17.13
C ALA A 353 8.90 -10.82 15.81
N CYS A 354 8.17 -11.50 14.93
CA CYS A 354 7.58 -10.93 13.72
C CYS A 354 6.09 -11.29 13.63
N PHE A 355 5.22 -10.31 13.42
CA PHE A 355 3.78 -10.48 13.27
C PHE A 355 3.35 -10.06 11.87
N SER A 356 2.99 -11.03 11.04
CA SER A 356 2.56 -10.80 9.67
C SER A 356 1.03 -10.84 9.56
N TYR A 357 0.45 -9.87 8.86
CA TYR A 357 -0.98 -9.80 8.54
C TYR A 357 -1.24 -10.19 7.08
N ASN A 358 -0.32 -10.97 6.50
CA ASN A 358 -0.50 -11.64 5.24
C ASN A 358 -0.82 -13.12 5.50
N LYS A 359 -2.04 -13.55 5.17
CA LYS A 359 -2.46 -14.96 5.30
C LYS A 359 -1.64 -15.94 4.44
N ASN A 360 -0.92 -15.43 3.44
CA ASN A 360 0.00 -16.22 2.62
C ASN A 360 1.40 -16.37 3.24
N THR A 361 1.70 -15.64 4.32
CA THR A 361 2.90 -15.87 5.14
C THR A 361 2.75 -17.19 5.89
N ALA A 362 3.80 -18.00 5.91
CA ALA A 362 3.83 -19.20 6.75
C ALA A 362 4.41 -18.87 8.15
N PRO A 363 3.79 -19.33 9.25
CA PRO A 363 4.36 -19.13 10.59
C PRO A 363 5.61 -19.98 10.81
N THR A 364 6.43 -19.60 11.78
CA THR A 364 7.55 -20.46 12.21
C THR A 364 7.00 -21.77 12.80
N PRO A 365 7.44 -22.96 12.35
CA PRO A 365 6.93 -24.24 12.85
C PRO A 365 7.13 -24.40 14.36
N GLU A 366 6.16 -24.97 15.10
CA GLU A 366 6.21 -25.11 16.57
C GLU A 366 7.44 -25.88 17.09
N GLY A 367 7.90 -26.90 16.35
CA GLY A 367 9.07 -27.70 16.73
C GLY A 367 10.43 -27.09 16.36
N TYR A 368 10.45 -26.02 15.56
CA TYR A 368 11.71 -25.41 15.11
C TYR A 368 12.32 -24.55 16.25
N GLN A 369 13.62 -24.74 16.49
CA GLN A 369 14.38 -24.02 17.53
C GLN A 369 14.80 -22.63 17.02
N ALA A 370 13.82 -21.75 16.81
CA ALA A 370 14.04 -20.37 16.40
C ALA A 370 14.38 -19.47 17.59
N ARG A 371 15.26 -18.48 17.38
CA ARG A 371 15.54 -17.39 18.34
C ARG A 371 14.38 -16.42 18.49
N ALA A 372 13.69 -16.13 17.40
CA ALA A 372 12.44 -15.39 17.38
C ALA A 372 11.48 -16.02 16.38
N ARG A 373 10.17 -15.81 16.55
CA ARG A 373 9.15 -16.49 15.75
C ARG A 373 8.40 -15.52 14.84
N VAL A 374 8.01 -16.04 13.68
CA VAL A 374 7.05 -15.43 12.77
C VAL A 374 5.67 -15.96 13.13
N HIS A 375 4.77 -15.05 13.49
CA HIS A 375 3.36 -15.28 13.74
C HIS A 375 2.54 -14.72 12.56
N VAL A 376 1.39 -15.34 12.31
CA VAL A 376 0.42 -14.86 11.33
C VAL A 376 -0.83 -14.45 12.09
N CYS A 377 -1.20 -13.18 11.98
CA CYS A 377 -2.34 -12.57 12.65
C CYS A 377 -3.40 -12.13 11.64
N ASP A 378 -4.57 -11.76 12.14
CA ASP A 378 -5.60 -11.08 11.38
C ASP A 378 -6.15 -9.88 12.17
N PHE A 379 -7.24 -9.28 11.69
CA PHE A 379 -7.88 -8.11 12.32
C PHE A 379 -9.22 -8.44 12.98
N SER A 380 -9.51 -9.72 13.23
CA SER A 380 -10.78 -10.14 13.82
C SER A 380 -10.90 -9.73 15.29
N THR A 381 -9.78 -9.71 16.02
CA THR A 381 -9.68 -9.32 17.42
C THR A 381 -8.28 -8.78 17.73
N PRO A 382 -8.14 -7.76 18.59
CA PRO A 382 -6.84 -7.32 19.08
C PRO A 382 -6.25 -8.25 20.15
N ASP A 383 -7.03 -9.18 20.70
CA ASP A 383 -6.55 -10.19 21.65
C ASP A 383 -6.00 -11.41 20.88
N ASP A 384 -4.82 -11.23 20.31
CA ASP A 384 -4.15 -12.23 19.47
C ASP A 384 -2.69 -12.47 19.89
N ALA A 385 -1.93 -13.19 19.04
CA ALA A 385 -0.53 -13.49 19.29
C ALA A 385 0.36 -12.25 19.50
N PHE A 386 0.01 -11.09 18.93
CA PHE A 386 0.77 -9.85 19.16
C PHE A 386 0.54 -9.33 20.57
N THR A 387 -0.72 -9.21 21.01
CA THR A 387 -1.04 -8.77 22.38
C THR A 387 -0.46 -9.72 23.42
N ASP A 388 -0.62 -11.03 23.24
CA ASP A 388 -0.08 -12.06 24.15
C ASP A 388 1.44 -11.95 24.29
N PHE A 389 2.13 -11.76 23.17
CA PHE A 389 3.59 -11.57 23.15
C PHE A 389 4.00 -10.32 23.92
N ILE A 390 3.39 -9.17 23.65
CA ILE A 390 3.72 -7.90 24.32
C ILE A 390 3.47 -7.98 25.83
N VAL A 391 2.34 -8.55 26.25
CA VAL A 391 1.98 -8.71 27.67
C VAL A 391 2.96 -9.65 28.39
N THR A 392 3.34 -10.75 27.75
CA THR A 392 4.31 -11.71 28.28
C THR A 392 5.70 -11.08 28.38
N GLU A 393 6.17 -10.45 27.32
CA GLU A 393 7.50 -9.83 27.27
C GLU A 393 7.63 -8.65 28.22
N ARG A 394 6.54 -7.93 28.50
CA ARG A 394 6.52 -6.90 29.56
C ARG A 394 6.93 -7.48 30.92
N GLN A 395 6.48 -8.70 31.27
CA GLN A 395 6.88 -9.31 32.55
C GLN A 395 8.38 -9.62 32.57
N ARG A 396 8.94 -10.07 31.44
CA ARG A 396 10.39 -10.28 31.29
C ARG A 396 11.17 -8.97 31.41
N VAL A 397 10.71 -7.91 30.74
CA VAL A 397 11.31 -6.57 30.83
C VAL A 397 11.28 -6.06 32.26
N LYS A 398 10.15 -6.17 32.96
CA LYS A 398 10.03 -5.79 34.37
C LYS A 398 11.03 -6.52 35.26
N ALA A 399 11.16 -7.83 35.07
CA ALA A 399 12.10 -8.64 35.84
C ALA A 399 13.58 -8.31 35.55
N THR A 400 13.89 -7.94 34.30
CA THR A 400 15.28 -7.73 33.84
C THR A 400 15.75 -6.29 34.07
N LEU A 401 14.88 -5.31 33.82
CA LEU A 401 15.20 -3.89 33.81
C LEU A 401 14.64 -3.12 35.01
N GLY A 402 13.77 -3.73 35.82
CA GLY A 402 13.16 -3.08 36.98
C GLY A 402 12.15 -1.98 36.62
N ILE A 403 11.59 -2.05 35.40
CA ILE A 403 10.59 -1.13 34.84
C ILE A 403 9.16 -1.60 35.17
#